data_AF-A0A651DIC2-F1
#
_entry.id   AF-A0A651DIC2-F1
#
_cell.length_a   1.000
_cell.length_b   1.000
_cell.length_c   1.000
_cell.angle_alpha   90.00
_cell.angle_beta   90.00
_cell.angle_gamma   90.00
#
_symmetry.space_group_name_H-M   'P 1'
#
loop_
_entity.id
_entity.type
_entity.pdbx_description
1 polymer ?
#
loop_
_entity_poly.entity_id
_entity_poly.type
_entity_poly.pdbx_seq_one_letter_code
_entity_poly.pdbx_strand_id
1 'polypeptide(L)'
;LIGPVIELAARTQTKVALLGSTQEALSRAAHRLQQRYPEAQIVLILSPAMGFDPQGPVADAALEAIADSGAGLCFLALGAPKQEIFASRAHARLPHVGFLSIGAGLDFIAGTQRRAPRLVRMLACEWLWRLARDPKRLAMRYGACLRILPILTWSALRVRILG
;
A
#
# COMPACT_ATOMS: atom_id res chain seq x y z
N LEU A 1 -5.38 -9.13 5.47
CA LEU A 1 -5.48 -9.10 3.99
C LEU A 1 -4.32 -9.86 3.34
N ILE A 2 -3.06 -9.42 3.49
CA ILE A 2 -1.92 -10.02 2.77
C ILE A 2 -1.72 -11.52 3.07
N GLY A 3 -1.76 -11.92 4.35
CA GLY A 3 -1.54 -13.33 4.76
C GLY A 3 -2.47 -14.34 4.09
N PRO A 4 -3.81 -14.22 4.24
CA PRO A 4 -4.73 -15.15 3.59
C PRO A 4 -4.62 -15.17 2.06
N VAL A 5 -4.32 -14.02 1.43
CA VAL A 5 -4.19 -13.95 -0.03
C VAL A 5 -2.92 -14.64 -0.52
N ILE A 6 -1.78 -14.46 0.16
CA ILE A 6 -0.55 -15.16 -0.23
C ILE A 6 -0.63 -16.67 0.05
N GLU A 7 -1.34 -17.06 1.10
CA GLU A 7 -1.62 -18.47 1.38
C GLU A 7 -2.45 -19.11 0.27
N LEU A 8 -3.49 -18.41 -0.21
CA LEU A 8 -4.27 -18.85 -1.35
C LEU A 8 -3.41 -18.94 -2.61
N ALA A 9 -2.59 -17.93 -2.89
CA ALA A 9 -1.69 -17.91 -4.04
C ALA A 9 -0.70 -19.09 -4.01
N ALA A 10 -0.18 -19.45 -2.83
CA ALA A 10 0.67 -20.63 -2.67
C ALA A 10 -0.08 -21.93 -2.99
N ARG A 11 -1.31 -22.09 -2.50
CA ARG A 11 -2.15 -23.27 -2.78
C ARG A 11 -2.50 -23.41 -4.27
N THR A 12 -2.73 -22.29 -4.95
CA THR A 12 -3.05 -22.25 -6.39
C THR A 12 -1.83 -22.12 -7.30
N GLN A 13 -0.61 -22.15 -6.74
CA GLN A 13 0.65 -21.95 -7.45
C GLN A 13 0.68 -20.64 -8.27
N THR A 14 -0.06 -19.63 -7.80
CA THR A 14 -0.11 -18.30 -8.40
C THR A 14 1.14 -17.52 -7.99
N LYS A 15 1.95 -17.16 -8.98
CA LYS A 15 3.15 -16.35 -8.81
C LYS A 15 2.81 -14.91 -8.41
N VAL A 16 3.54 -14.37 -7.45
CA VAL A 16 3.28 -13.07 -6.82
C VAL A 16 4.39 -12.08 -7.17
N ALA A 17 4.00 -10.88 -7.58
CA ALA A 17 4.86 -9.71 -7.73
C ALA A 17 4.62 -8.70 -6.60
N LEU A 18 5.66 -8.00 -6.17
CA LEU A 18 5.60 -6.90 -5.20
C LEU A 18 6.06 -5.60 -5.88
N LEU A 19 5.21 -4.55 -5.88
CA LEU A 19 5.52 -3.26 -6.50
C LEU A 19 5.28 -2.10 -5.51
N GLY A 20 6.26 -1.21 -5.36
CA GLY A 20 6.17 0.02 -4.56
C GLY A 20 7.16 0.05 -3.40
N SER A 21 6.79 0.67 -2.27
CA SER A 21 7.61 0.82 -1.06
C SER A 21 9.10 1.15 -1.38
N THR A 22 10.04 0.70 -0.55
CA THR A 22 11.48 0.76 -0.81
C THR A 22 12.04 -0.63 -1.09
N GLN A 23 13.18 -0.71 -1.77
CA GLN A 23 13.85 -1.98 -2.04
C GLN A 23 14.14 -2.77 -0.76
N GLU A 24 14.59 -2.10 0.30
CA GLU A 24 14.83 -2.73 1.60
C GLU A 24 13.54 -3.33 2.19
N ALA A 25 12.45 -2.56 2.16
CA ALA A 25 11.17 -2.99 2.70
C ALA A 25 10.60 -4.17 1.90
N LEU A 26 10.64 -4.12 0.56
CA LEU A 26 10.15 -5.21 -0.27
C LEU A 26 10.98 -6.49 -0.09
N SER A 27 12.32 -6.41 -0.09
CA SER A 27 13.19 -7.58 0.12
C SER A 27 12.93 -8.23 1.48
N ARG A 28 12.80 -7.43 2.55
CA ARG A 28 12.47 -7.94 3.88
C ARG A 28 11.07 -8.53 3.96
N ALA A 29 10.09 -7.90 3.31
CA ALA A 29 8.74 -8.41 3.26
C ALA A 29 8.68 -9.74 2.51
N ALA A 30 9.33 -9.84 1.35
CA ALA A 30 9.41 -11.06 0.56
C ALA A 30 10.06 -12.20 1.35
N HIS A 31 11.19 -11.94 2.01
CA HIS A 31 11.87 -12.94 2.84
C HIS A 31 10.96 -13.46 3.97
N ARG A 32 10.29 -12.57 4.71
CA ARG A 32 9.37 -12.95 5.79
C ARG A 32 8.13 -13.69 5.28
N LEU A 33 7.64 -13.32 4.10
CA LEU A 33 6.52 -13.99 3.45
C LEU A 33 6.91 -15.41 3.04
N GLN A 34 8.08 -15.61 2.43
CA GLN A 34 8.59 -16.93 2.06
C GLN A 34 8.88 -17.80 3.30
N GLN A 35 9.41 -17.22 4.38
CA GLN A 35 9.57 -17.95 5.64
C GLN A 35 8.24 -18.42 6.23
N ARG A 36 7.20 -17.60 6.10
CA ARG A 36 5.86 -17.92 6.65
C ARG A 36 5.05 -18.82 5.73
N TYR A 37 5.26 -18.73 4.43
CA TYR A 37 4.56 -19.47 3.38
C TYR A 37 5.61 -20.02 2.39
N PRO A 38 6.26 -21.16 2.69
CA PRO A 38 7.37 -21.69 1.89
C PRO A 38 7.01 -21.98 0.43
N GLU A 39 5.77 -22.36 0.17
CA GLU A 39 5.23 -22.65 -1.16
C GLU A 39 4.89 -21.37 -1.97
N ALA A 40 4.98 -20.18 -1.37
CA ALA A 40 4.67 -18.94 -2.04
C ALA A 40 5.80 -18.54 -3.01
N GLN A 41 5.45 -18.37 -4.28
CA GLN A 41 6.39 -17.98 -5.33
C GLN A 41 6.39 -16.46 -5.51
N ILE A 42 7.36 -15.76 -4.93
CA ILE A 42 7.58 -14.33 -5.18
C ILE A 42 8.55 -14.21 -6.35
N VAL A 43 8.04 -13.84 -7.52
CA VAL A 43 8.80 -13.87 -8.79
C VAL A 43 9.34 -12.51 -9.21
N LEU A 44 8.82 -11.43 -8.62
CA LEU A 44 9.20 -10.07 -8.97
C LEU A 44 9.11 -9.14 -7.76
N ILE A 45 10.14 -8.31 -7.60
CA ILE A 45 10.19 -7.23 -6.62
C ILE A 45 10.63 -5.97 -7.36
N LEU A 46 9.77 -4.95 -7.36
CA LEU A 46 10.04 -3.68 -8.02
C LEU A 46 9.81 -2.51 -7.05
N SER A 47 10.87 -1.78 -6.76
CA SER A 47 10.84 -0.56 -5.97
C SER A 47 11.10 0.66 -6.88
N PRO A 48 10.05 1.28 -7.46
CA PRO A 48 10.23 2.48 -8.25
C PRO A 48 10.78 3.64 -7.40
N ALA A 49 11.48 4.58 -8.04
CA ALA A 49 11.99 5.76 -7.36
C ALA A 49 10.86 6.62 -6.76
N MET A 50 11.23 7.47 -5.81
CA MET A 50 10.30 8.45 -5.25
C MET A 50 9.68 9.31 -6.36
N GLY A 51 8.38 9.57 -6.22
CA GLY A 51 7.64 10.34 -7.23
C GLY A 51 6.99 9.51 -8.32
N PHE A 52 6.90 8.17 -8.19
CA PHE A 52 6.21 7.28 -9.14
C PHE A 52 4.91 7.89 -9.69
N ASP A 53 4.84 8.03 -11.00
CA ASP A 53 3.64 8.44 -11.74
C ASP A 53 2.97 7.18 -12.30
N PRO A 54 1.74 6.83 -11.87
CA PRO A 54 1.03 5.65 -12.37
C PRO A 54 0.71 5.70 -13.87
N GLN A 55 0.82 6.88 -14.50
CA GLN A 55 0.59 7.07 -15.94
C GLN A 55 1.89 7.29 -16.73
N GLY A 56 3.02 7.40 -16.05
CA GLY A 56 4.30 7.72 -16.67
C GLY A 56 5.08 6.50 -17.20
N PRO A 57 6.27 6.74 -17.78
CA PRO A 57 7.10 5.70 -18.40
C PRO A 57 7.62 4.66 -17.41
N VAL A 58 7.84 5.04 -16.14
CA VAL A 58 8.23 4.09 -15.08
C VAL A 58 7.10 3.10 -14.79
N ALA A 59 5.84 3.54 -14.90
CA ALA A 59 4.70 2.63 -14.78
C ALA A 59 4.60 1.68 -15.98
N ASP A 60 4.91 2.15 -17.19
CA ASP A 60 4.97 1.29 -18.38
C ASP A 60 6.03 0.19 -18.24
N ALA A 61 7.25 0.56 -17.82
CA ALA A 61 8.31 -0.41 -17.56
C ALA A 61 7.94 -1.41 -16.45
N ALA A 62 7.20 -0.97 -15.42
CA ALA A 62 6.70 -1.86 -14.38
C ALA A 62 5.65 -2.85 -14.92
N LEU A 63 4.78 -2.42 -15.85
CA LEU A 63 3.80 -3.31 -16.49
C LEU A 63 4.49 -4.37 -17.35
N GLU A 64 5.51 -3.99 -18.11
CA GLU A 64 6.31 -4.93 -18.91
C GLU A 64 7.01 -5.95 -18.02
N ALA A 65 7.70 -5.51 -16.97
CA ALA A 65 8.34 -6.42 -16.03
C ALA A 65 7.34 -7.36 -15.32
N ILE A 66 6.14 -6.89 -14.98
CA ILE A 66 5.08 -7.74 -14.40
C ILE A 66 4.63 -8.79 -15.42
N ALA A 67 4.40 -8.40 -16.67
CA ALA A 67 4.02 -9.31 -17.75
C ALA A 67 5.07 -10.41 -17.96
N ASP A 68 6.35 -10.01 -18.05
CA ASP A 68 7.47 -10.91 -18.31
C ASP A 68 7.77 -11.85 -17.14
N SER A 69 7.48 -11.41 -15.90
CA SER A 69 7.70 -12.25 -14.71
C SER A 69 6.78 -13.46 -14.60
N GLY A 70 5.68 -13.49 -15.38
CA GLY A 70 4.65 -14.51 -15.28
C GLY A 70 3.87 -14.47 -13.95
N ALA A 71 3.84 -13.31 -13.28
CA ALA A 71 3.04 -13.11 -12.07
C ALA A 71 1.54 -13.17 -12.40
N GLY A 72 0.77 -13.91 -11.61
CA GLY A 72 -0.70 -13.90 -11.67
C GLY A 72 -1.34 -12.96 -10.64
N LEU A 73 -0.54 -12.43 -9.71
CA LEU A 73 -0.98 -11.52 -8.67
C LEU A 73 0.12 -10.48 -8.38
N CYS A 74 -0.24 -9.20 -8.31
CA CYS A 74 0.66 -8.11 -7.95
C CYS A 74 0.15 -7.35 -6.72
N PHE A 75 0.97 -7.29 -5.68
CA PHE A 75 0.72 -6.46 -4.50
C PHE A 75 1.27 -5.06 -4.70
N LEU A 76 0.39 -4.07 -4.61
CA LEU A 76 0.71 -2.66 -4.83
C LEU A 76 0.86 -1.91 -3.50
N ALA A 77 2.09 -1.48 -3.21
CA ALA A 77 2.48 -0.66 -2.07
C ALA A 77 2.91 0.75 -2.51
N LEU A 78 2.18 1.35 -3.46
CA LEU A 78 2.47 2.67 -4.03
C LEU A 78 1.80 3.83 -3.27
N GLY A 79 0.84 3.51 -2.40
CA GLY A 79 0.02 4.48 -1.69
C GLY A 79 -1.10 5.05 -2.55
N ALA A 80 -2.14 5.56 -1.89
CA ALA A 80 -3.28 6.18 -2.57
C ALA A 80 -2.94 7.62 -3.01
N PRO A 81 -3.50 8.10 -4.14
CA PRO A 81 -4.37 7.37 -5.09
C PRO A 81 -3.60 6.58 -6.16
N LYS A 82 -2.26 6.57 -6.11
CA LYS A 82 -1.41 6.06 -7.18
C LYS A 82 -1.61 4.57 -7.44
N GLN A 83 -1.74 3.78 -6.38
CA GLN A 83 -1.96 2.34 -6.49
C GLN A 83 -3.30 2.00 -7.16
N GLU A 84 -4.37 2.75 -6.90
CA GLU A 84 -5.68 2.52 -7.53
C GLU A 84 -5.66 2.91 -9.02
N ILE A 85 -5.05 4.05 -9.35
CA ILE A 85 -4.87 4.49 -10.74
C ILE A 85 -4.02 3.48 -11.51
N PHE A 86 -2.89 3.05 -10.94
CA PHE A 86 -2.04 2.04 -11.54
C PHE A 86 -2.80 0.71 -11.68
N ALA A 87 -3.50 0.23 -10.66
CA ALA A 87 -4.26 -1.02 -10.72
C ALA A 87 -5.30 -1.00 -11.85
N SER A 88 -6.06 0.10 -11.99
CA SER A 88 -7.05 0.24 -13.05
C SER A 88 -6.41 0.18 -14.43
N ARG A 89 -5.30 0.89 -14.65
CA ARG A 89 -4.54 0.86 -15.90
C ARG A 89 -3.94 -0.52 -16.17
N ALA A 90 -3.35 -1.12 -15.14
CA ALA A 90 -2.67 -2.39 -15.21
C ALA A 90 -3.64 -3.53 -15.54
N HIS A 91 -4.82 -3.54 -14.92
CA HIS A 91 -5.84 -4.54 -15.22
C HIS A 91 -6.32 -4.47 -16.68
N ALA A 92 -6.46 -3.26 -17.23
CA ALA A 92 -6.82 -3.08 -18.64
C ALA A 92 -5.76 -3.64 -19.61
N ARG A 93 -4.47 -3.59 -19.24
CA ARG A 93 -3.36 -4.07 -20.07
C ARG A 93 -2.99 -5.55 -19.81
N LEU A 94 -3.19 -6.02 -18.59
CA LEU A 94 -2.83 -7.35 -18.10
C LEU A 94 -4.05 -8.00 -17.42
N PRO A 95 -5.09 -8.37 -18.20
CA PRO A 95 -6.36 -8.84 -17.65
C PRO A 95 -6.26 -10.16 -16.87
N HIS A 96 -5.18 -10.93 -17.09
CA HIS A 96 -4.91 -12.19 -16.39
C HIS A 96 -4.21 -12.01 -15.04
N VAL A 97 -3.79 -10.79 -14.70
CA VAL A 97 -3.08 -10.49 -13.45
C VAL A 97 -4.03 -9.80 -12.48
N GLY A 98 -4.15 -10.33 -11.26
CA GLY A 98 -4.82 -9.65 -10.17
C GLY A 98 -3.97 -8.53 -9.59
N PHE A 99 -4.53 -7.35 -9.36
CA PHE A 99 -3.83 -6.22 -8.72
C PHE A 99 -4.46 -5.90 -7.37
N LEU A 100 -3.69 -6.00 -6.28
CA LEU A 100 -4.19 -5.76 -4.93
C LEU A 100 -3.49 -4.56 -4.29
N SER A 101 -4.24 -3.47 -4.14
CA SER A 101 -3.80 -2.25 -3.47
C SER A 101 -3.77 -2.42 -1.95
N ILE A 102 -2.57 -2.43 -1.37
CA ILE A 102 -2.34 -2.74 0.06
C ILE A 102 -1.69 -1.60 0.84
N GLY A 103 -1.38 -0.48 0.19
CA GLY A 103 -0.73 0.67 0.82
C GLY A 103 0.56 0.24 1.54
N ALA A 104 0.71 0.66 2.80
CA ALA A 104 1.90 0.35 3.60
C ALA A 104 1.95 -1.09 4.16
N GLY A 105 1.15 -2.02 3.62
CA GLY A 105 1.03 -3.38 4.14
C GLY A 105 2.35 -4.16 4.13
N LEU A 106 3.16 -4.02 3.08
CA LEU A 106 4.48 -4.65 3.00
C LEU A 106 5.45 -4.02 3.99
N ASP A 107 5.39 -2.72 4.24
CA ASP A 107 6.22 -2.05 5.24
C ASP A 107 5.98 -2.58 6.65
N PHE A 108 4.73 -2.91 6.99
CA PHE A 108 4.42 -3.56 8.28
C PHE A 108 4.98 -4.98 8.34
N ILE A 109 4.89 -5.75 7.25
CA ILE A 109 5.46 -7.10 7.20
C ILE A 109 6.98 -7.02 7.29
N ALA A 110 7.62 -6.10 6.57
CA ALA A 110 9.06 -5.84 6.64
C ALA A 110 9.50 -5.36 8.02
N GLY A 111 8.61 -4.70 8.77
CA GLY A 111 8.88 -4.09 10.07
C GLY A 111 9.52 -2.70 9.97
N THR A 112 9.61 -2.13 8.76
CA THR A 112 10.02 -0.73 8.53
C THR A 112 8.94 0.22 9.04
N GLN A 113 7.67 -0.18 8.96
CA GLN A 113 6.57 0.43 9.69
C GLN A 113 6.18 -0.38 10.92
N ARG A 114 5.84 0.34 12.01
CA ARG A 114 5.39 -0.26 13.27
C ARG A 114 4.06 0.35 13.65
N ARG A 115 3.10 -0.52 13.93
CA ARG A 115 1.75 -0.14 14.34
C ARG A 115 1.78 0.50 15.71
N ALA A 116 0.82 1.39 15.98
CA ALA A 116 0.69 1.96 17.31
C ALA A 116 0.38 0.87 18.35
N PRO A 117 0.88 1.02 19.60
CA PRO A 117 0.50 0.13 20.70
C PRO A 117 -1.01 0.04 20.87
N ARG A 118 -1.49 -1.08 21.43
CA ARG A 118 -2.94 -1.37 21.54
C ARG A 118 -3.70 -0.24 22.26
N LEU A 119 -3.16 0.28 23.36
CA LEU A 119 -3.77 1.39 24.12
C LEU A 119 -3.95 2.64 23.25
N VAL A 120 -2.92 3.03 22.49
CA VAL A 120 -2.97 4.20 21.60
C VAL A 120 -4.01 4.01 20.49
N ARG A 121 -4.15 2.79 19.98
CA ARG A 121 -5.18 2.45 18.99
C ARG A 121 -6.58 2.50 19.58
N MET A 122 -6.76 2.02 20.82
CA MET A 122 -8.05 2.06 21.53
C MET A 122 -8.51 3.50 21.80
N LEU A 123 -7.58 4.42 22.02
CA LEU A 123 -7.84 5.85 22.17
C LEU A 123 -8.05 6.58 20.82
N ALA A 124 -8.07 5.86 19.69
CA ALA A 124 -8.11 6.43 18.33
C ALA A 124 -6.94 7.41 18.03
N CYS A 125 -5.84 7.35 18.79
CA CYS A 125 -4.68 8.23 18.69
C CYS A 125 -3.57 7.67 17.77
N GLU A 126 -3.88 6.69 16.91
CA GLU A 126 -2.89 6.13 15.98
C GLU A 126 -2.33 7.19 15.01
N TRP A 127 -3.12 8.23 14.69
CA TRP A 127 -2.63 9.35 13.89
C TRP A 127 -1.47 10.07 14.59
N LEU A 128 -1.55 10.30 15.89
CA LEU A 128 -0.52 10.98 16.68
C LEU A 128 0.75 10.13 16.78
N TRP A 129 0.60 8.81 16.96
CA TRP A 129 1.73 7.87 16.89
C TRP A 129 2.45 7.96 15.54
N ARG A 130 1.69 7.99 14.44
CA ARG A 130 2.29 8.13 13.09
C ARG A 130 3.00 9.47 12.94
N LEU A 131 2.42 10.56 13.43
CA LEU A 131 3.04 11.89 13.41
C LEU A 131 4.36 11.90 14.18
N ALA A 132 4.38 11.36 15.40
CA ALA A 132 5.58 11.30 16.22
C ALA A 132 6.72 10.51 15.56
N ARG A 133 6.38 9.47 14.78
CA ARG A 133 7.38 8.64 14.07
C ARG A 133 7.87 9.24 12.76
N ASP A 134 7.07 10.06 12.10
CA ASP A 134 7.45 10.71 10.84
C ASP A 134 6.86 12.12 10.75
N PRO A 135 7.38 13.07 11.55
CA PRO A 135 6.83 14.40 11.66
C PRO A 135 7.03 15.18 10.37
N LYS A 136 8.18 15.01 9.69
CA LYS A 136 8.50 15.67 8.43
C LYS A 136 7.46 15.36 7.35
N ARG A 137 7.03 14.10 7.24
CA ARG A 137 6.03 13.70 6.24
C ARG A 137 4.60 14.10 6.63
N LEU A 138 4.25 14.06 7.92
CA LEU A 138 2.85 14.12 8.36
C LEU A 138 2.41 15.45 8.96
N ALA A 139 3.33 16.29 9.48
CA ALA A 139 2.97 17.54 10.14
C ALA A 139 2.20 18.48 9.19
N MET A 140 2.73 18.71 7.99
CA MET A 140 2.06 19.54 6.97
C MET A 140 0.68 18.99 6.59
N ARG A 141 0.59 17.68 6.40
CA ARG A 141 -0.67 17.02 6.01
C ARG A 141 -1.72 17.15 7.10
N TYR A 142 -1.35 16.94 8.35
CA TYR A 142 -2.29 17.03 9.47
C TYR A 142 -2.64 18.48 9.80
N GLY A 143 -1.70 19.42 9.71
CA GLY A 143 -1.98 20.85 9.83
C GLY A 143 -3.02 21.31 8.81
N ALA A 144 -2.90 20.87 7.55
CA ALA A 144 -3.89 21.16 6.51
C ALA A 144 -5.28 20.58 6.85
N CYS A 145 -5.35 19.37 7.41
CA CYS A 145 -6.61 18.76 7.84
C CYS A 145 -7.23 19.55 9.00
N LEU A 146 -6.44 19.89 10.02
CA LEU A 146 -6.89 20.65 11.19
C LEU A 146 -7.46 22.02 10.79
N ARG A 147 -6.87 22.68 9.79
CA ARG A 147 -7.36 23.96 9.24
C ARG A 147 -8.76 23.85 8.63
N ILE A 148 -9.12 22.69 8.06
CA ILE A 148 -10.41 22.49 7.39
C ILE A 148 -11.51 22.02 8.37
N LEU A 149 -11.13 21.43 9.51
CA LEU A 149 -12.09 20.91 10.49
C LEU A 149 -13.14 21.92 10.99
N PRO A 150 -12.83 23.19 11.30
CA PRO A 150 -13.84 24.16 11.73
C PRO A 150 -14.94 24.37 10.68
N ILE A 151 -14.57 24.38 9.39
CA ILE A 151 -15.52 24.56 8.28
C ILE A 151 -16.41 23.32 8.15
N LEU A 152 -15.82 22.12 8.22
CA LEU A 152 -16.57 20.87 8.14
C LEU A 152 -17.49 20.66 9.34
N THR A 153 -17.02 20.98 10.54
CA THR A 153 -17.82 20.88 11.78
C THR A 153 -18.97 21.87 11.77
N TRP A 154 -18.74 23.13 11.39
CA TRP A 154 -19.82 24.11 11.20
C TRP A 154 -20.84 23.66 10.15
N SER A 155 -20.36 23.18 8.99
CA SER A 155 -21.24 22.69 7.91
C SER A 155 -22.08 21.49 8.37
N ALA A 156 -21.48 20.54 9.09
CA ALA A 156 -22.19 19.38 9.62
C ALA A 156 -23.22 19.76 10.70
N LEU A 157 -22.89 20.68 11.60
CA LEU A 157 -23.82 21.19 12.61
C LEU A 157 -24.99 21.93 11.97
N ARG A 158 -24.72 22.76 10.95
CA ARG A 158 -25.75 23.51 10.23
C ARG A 158 -26.77 22.59 9.55
N VAL A 159 -26.33 21.52 8.89
CA VAL A 159 -27.21 20.52 8.27
C VAL A 159 -28.07 19.80 9.32
N ARG A 160 -27.53 19.55 10.51
CA ARG A 160 -28.23 18.82 11.57
C ARG A 160 -29.20 19.67 12.40
N ILE A 161 -29.02 20.99 12.41
CA ILE A 161 -29.87 21.93 13.14
C ILE A 161 -30.98 22.50 12.23
N LEU A 162 -30.70 22.67 10.93
CA LEU A 162 -31.63 23.28 9.96
C LEU A 162 -32.32 22.26 9.02
N GLY A 163 -32.03 20.97 9.17
CA GLY A 163 -32.69 19.86 8.47
C GLY A 163 -33.26 18.88 9.47
#